data_AF-U6DHV9-F1
#
_entry.id   AF-U6DHV9-F1
#
_cell.length_a   1.000
_cell.length_b   1.000
_cell.length_c   1.000
_cell.angle_alpha   90.00
_cell.angle_beta   90.00
_cell.angle_gamma   90.00
#
_symmetry.space_group_name_H-M   'P 1'
#
loop_
_entity.id
_entity.type
_entity.pdbx_description
1 polymer ?
#
loop_
_entity_poly.entity_id
_entity_poly.type
_entity_poly.pdbx_seq_one_letter_code
_entity_poly.pdbx_strand_id
1 'polypeptide(L)'
;DGDRSSCDFREDDSVHAYHRATNADYRGSGFDRGHLAAAANHRWSQKAMEDTFYLSNVAPQVPHLNQNAWNNLEKYSRSLTRTYQNVYVCTGPLFLPSLLCLEQPSSPFS
;
A
#
# COMPACT_ATOMS: atom_id res chain seq x y z
N ASP A 1 16.07 10.43 14.47
CA ASP A 1 14.99 10.10 13.51
C ASP A 1 15.53 9.25 12.37
N GLY A 2 14.72 8.33 11.86
CA GLY A 2 15.04 7.56 10.67
C GLY A 2 15.03 8.44 9.42
N ASP A 3 16.00 8.22 8.55
CA ASP A 3 16.12 8.86 7.25
C ASP A 3 15.46 7.99 6.17
N ARG A 4 14.55 8.59 5.40
CA ARG A 4 13.87 7.90 4.30
C ARG A 4 14.79 7.74 3.09
N SER A 5 15.73 8.66 2.86
CA SER A 5 16.63 8.56 1.70
C SER A 5 17.61 7.40 1.79
N SER A 6 17.83 6.85 2.97
CA SER A 6 18.66 5.65 3.17
C SER A 6 17.87 4.34 3.07
N CYS A 7 16.58 4.40 2.72
CA CYS A 7 15.72 3.21 2.60
C CYS A 7 15.44 2.89 1.14
N ASP A 8 15.71 1.64 0.76
CA ASP A 8 15.38 1.09 -0.55
C ASP A 8 14.36 -0.04 -0.43
N PHE A 9 13.46 -0.12 -1.41
CA PHE A 9 12.51 -1.23 -1.49
C PHE A 9 13.26 -2.55 -1.71
N ARG A 10 12.93 -3.54 -0.89
CA ARG A 10 13.56 -4.87 -0.92
C ARG A 10 12.53 -5.97 -0.75
N GLU A 11 12.85 -7.12 -1.31
CA GLU A 11 12.06 -8.33 -1.17
C GLU A 11 12.11 -8.82 0.29
N ASP A 12 11.06 -9.49 0.72
CA ASP A 12 10.99 -10.05 2.07
C ASP A 12 11.42 -11.53 2.04
N ASP A 13 12.63 -11.79 2.53
CA ASP A 13 13.22 -13.13 2.54
C ASP A 13 12.47 -14.13 3.42
N SER A 14 11.61 -13.66 4.33
CA SER A 14 10.75 -14.53 5.14
C SER A 14 9.59 -15.14 4.36
N VAL A 15 9.22 -14.56 3.21
CA VAL A 15 8.17 -15.08 2.33
C VAL A 15 8.78 -16.08 1.35
N HIS A 16 8.16 -17.25 1.17
CA HIS A 16 8.63 -18.24 0.21
C HIS A 16 8.72 -17.66 -1.21
N ALA A 17 9.79 -17.98 -1.96
CA ALA A 17 10.09 -17.37 -3.26
C ALA A 17 8.91 -17.41 -4.26
N TYR A 18 8.12 -18.50 -4.28
CA TYR A 18 6.94 -18.63 -5.15
C TYR A 18 5.81 -17.61 -4.86
N HIS A 19 5.79 -17.02 -3.67
CA HIS A 19 4.75 -16.10 -3.23
C HIS A 19 5.32 -14.71 -2.90
N ARG A 20 6.58 -14.46 -3.25
CA ARG A 20 7.31 -13.24 -2.91
C ARG A 20 7.29 -12.28 -4.08
N ALA A 21 6.84 -11.05 -3.83
CA ALA A 21 6.97 -9.97 -4.81
C ALA A 21 8.43 -9.49 -4.89
N THR A 22 8.84 -9.12 -6.10
CA THR A 22 10.18 -8.62 -6.42
C THR A 22 10.12 -7.19 -6.94
N ASN A 23 11.25 -6.48 -6.92
CA ASN A 23 11.32 -5.16 -7.55
C ASN A 23 11.09 -5.21 -9.07
N ALA A 24 11.31 -6.37 -9.71
CA ALA A 24 11.08 -6.55 -11.14
C ALA A 24 9.59 -6.50 -11.48
N ASP A 25 8.72 -7.01 -10.61
CA ASP A 25 7.26 -7.02 -10.82
C ASP A 25 6.66 -5.61 -10.91
N TYR A 26 7.26 -4.65 -10.19
CA TYR A 26 6.83 -3.26 -10.22
C TYR A 26 7.46 -2.44 -11.35
N ARG A 27 8.66 -2.83 -11.81
CA ARG A 27 9.43 -2.06 -12.80
C ARG A 27 8.70 -2.06 -14.14
N GLY A 28 8.33 -0.87 -14.61
CA GLY A 28 7.64 -0.71 -15.90
C GLY A 28 6.16 -1.09 -15.88
N SER A 29 5.60 -1.44 -14.72
CA SER A 29 4.18 -1.81 -14.57
C SER A 29 3.20 -0.64 -14.72
N GLY A 30 3.68 0.59 -14.57
CA GLY A 30 2.85 1.79 -14.46
C GLY A 30 2.30 2.05 -13.05
N PHE A 31 2.61 1.17 -12.08
CA PHE A 31 2.21 1.31 -10.68
C PHE A 31 3.40 1.66 -9.77
N ASP A 32 3.12 2.47 -8.76
CA ASP A 32 4.04 2.72 -7.66
C ASP A 32 4.04 1.53 -6.69
N ARG A 33 5.14 1.41 -5.95
CA ARG A 33 5.24 0.61 -4.72
C ARG A 33 4.59 1.39 -3.57
N GLY A 34 3.27 1.28 -3.46
CA GLY A 34 2.47 1.98 -2.45
C GLY A 34 2.56 1.32 -1.07
N HIS A 35 3.04 2.05 -0.06
CA HIS A 35 3.13 1.54 1.32
C HIS A 35 1.73 1.34 1.94
N LEU A 36 1.56 0.27 2.70
CA LEU A 36 0.38 0.06 3.56
C LEU A 36 0.61 0.66 4.96
N ALA A 37 1.72 0.32 5.61
CA ALA A 37 2.27 1.05 6.74
C ALA A 37 3.25 2.11 6.24
N ALA A 38 2.86 3.38 6.33
CA ALA A 38 3.64 4.49 5.80
C ALA A 38 4.95 4.74 6.58
N ALA A 39 6.09 4.77 5.88
CA ALA A 39 7.41 5.04 6.47
C ALA A 39 7.45 6.27 7.40
N ALA A 40 6.72 7.33 7.05
CA ALA A 40 6.67 8.57 7.83
C ALA A 40 6.09 8.39 9.25
N ASN A 41 5.33 7.32 9.50
CA ASN A 41 4.82 6.98 10.84
C ASN A 41 5.90 6.32 11.72
N HIS A 42 7.00 5.86 11.14
CA HIS A 42 8.05 5.10 11.83
C HIS A 42 9.37 5.87 11.94
N ARG A 43 9.34 7.20 11.82
CA ARG A 43 10.53 8.08 11.94
C ARG A 43 11.27 7.95 13.28
N TRP A 44 10.65 7.39 14.31
CA TRP A 44 11.27 7.17 15.62
C TRP A 44 12.37 6.10 15.60
N SER A 45 12.42 5.23 14.57
CA SER A 45 13.44 4.18 14.44
C SER A 45 13.80 3.94 12.98
N GLN A 46 15.10 3.99 12.66
CA GLN A 46 15.59 3.70 11.32
C GLN A 46 15.17 2.29 10.88
N LYS A 47 15.36 1.29 11.74
CA LYS A 47 14.96 -0.09 11.48
C LYS A 47 13.46 -0.21 11.21
N ALA A 48 12.62 0.43 12.02
CA ALA A 48 11.17 0.38 11.83
C ALA A 48 10.76 1.06 10.50
N MET A 49 11.45 2.13 10.11
CA MET A 49 11.25 2.75 8.80
C MET A 49 11.68 1.81 7.67
N GLU A 50 12.86 1.21 7.75
CA GLU A 50 13.38 0.26 6.75
C GLU A 50 12.49 -0.97 6.60
N ASP A 51 11.86 -1.44 7.67
CA ASP A 51 10.91 -2.55 7.62
C ASP A 51 9.66 -2.19 6.80
N THR A 52 9.29 -0.90 6.73
CA THR A 52 8.16 -0.47 5.85
C THR A 52 8.48 -0.57 4.36
N PHE A 53 9.75 -0.73 3.98
CA PHE A 53 10.21 -0.87 2.59
C PHE A 53 10.31 -2.32 2.14
N TYR A 54 9.96 -3.30 2.99
CA TYR A 54 9.72 -4.65 2.50
C TYR A 54 8.51 -4.69 1.57
N LEU A 55 8.63 -5.41 0.45
CA LEU A 55 7.55 -5.55 -0.53
C LEU A 55 6.32 -6.29 0.03
N SER A 56 6.44 -6.99 1.17
CA SER A 56 5.31 -7.55 1.92
C SER A 56 4.39 -6.47 2.53
N ASN A 57 4.86 -5.24 2.69
CA ASN A 57 4.10 -4.07 3.15
C ASN A 57 3.65 -3.16 1.99
N VAL A 58 3.72 -3.63 0.74
CA VAL A 58 3.51 -2.83 -0.45
C VAL A 58 2.43 -3.45 -1.34
N ALA A 59 1.59 -2.61 -1.94
CA ALA A 59 0.69 -2.99 -3.01
C ALA A 59 0.91 -2.15 -4.28
N PRO A 60 0.61 -2.67 -5.48
CA PRO A 60 0.57 -1.87 -6.70
C PRO A 60 -0.45 -0.76 -6.56
N GLN A 61 0.01 0.49 -6.57
CA GLN A 61 -0.83 1.66 -6.36
C GLN A 61 -0.70 2.61 -7.54
N VAL A 62 -1.82 3.15 -8.02
CA VAL A 62 -1.81 4.16 -9.10
C VAL A 62 -1.00 5.37 -8.62
N PRO A 63 0.00 5.85 -9.39
CA PRO A 63 0.93 6.89 -8.92
C PRO A 63 0.22 8.17 -8.43
N HIS A 64 -0.81 8.60 -9.17
CA HIS A 64 -1.62 9.77 -8.79
C HIS A 64 -2.33 9.58 -7.44
N LEU A 65 -2.84 8.38 -7.16
CA LEU A 65 -3.49 8.06 -5.88
C LEU A 65 -2.46 8.08 -4.74
N ASN A 66 -1.34 7.36 -4.92
CA ASN A 66 -0.27 7.23 -3.93
C ASN A 66 0.29 8.59 -3.49
N GLN A 67 0.63 9.43 -4.48
CA GLN A 67 1.33 10.70 -4.23
C GLN A 67 0.42 11.81 -3.67
N ASN A 68 -0.89 11.71 -3.91
CA ASN A 68 -1.86 12.75 -3.55
C ASN A 68 -2.85 12.28 -2.47
N ALA A 69 -4.03 11.80 -2.87
CA ALA A 69 -5.14 11.54 -1.96
C ALA A 69 -4.77 10.54 -0.85
N TRP A 70 -3.98 9.52 -1.17
CA TRP A 70 -3.49 8.56 -0.19
C TRP A 70 -2.51 9.18 0.81
N ASN A 71 -1.51 9.90 0.33
CA ASN A 71 -0.57 10.65 1.19
C ASN A 71 -1.30 11.67 2.10
N ASN A 72 -2.38 12.29 1.61
CA ASN A 72 -3.21 13.18 2.42
C ASN A 72 -3.94 12.41 3.54
N LEU A 73 -4.48 11.22 3.24
CA LEU A 73 -5.07 10.34 4.25
C LEU A 73 -4.03 9.91 5.29
N GLU A 74 -2.83 9.53 4.88
CA GLU A 74 -1.74 9.17 5.80
C GLU A 74 -1.34 10.35 6.71
N LYS A 75 -1.23 11.56 6.14
CA LYS A 75 -0.97 12.79 6.91
C LYS A 75 -2.07 13.07 7.92
N TYR A 76 -3.33 12.90 7.51
CA TYR A 76 -4.47 13.07 8.38
C TYR A 76 -4.43 12.07 9.54
N SER A 77 -4.29 10.77 9.27
CA SER A 77 -4.20 9.73 10.31
C SER A 77 -3.09 10.01 11.31
N ARG A 78 -1.92 10.45 10.84
CA ARG A 78 -0.80 10.86 11.71
C ARG A 78 -1.12 12.10 12.54
N SER A 79 -1.86 13.06 11.99
CA SER A 79 -2.26 14.27 12.72
C SER A 79 -3.19 14.01 13.91
N LEU A 80 -3.97 12.92 13.88
CA LEU A 80 -4.88 12.53 14.97
C LEU A 80 -4.15 12.26 16.30
N THR A 81 -2.86 11.93 16.26
CA THR A 81 -2.00 11.76 17.46
C THR A 81 -1.86 13.05 18.29
N ARG A 82 -2.22 14.21 17.75
CA ARG A 82 -2.27 15.47 18.49
C ARG A 82 -3.47 15.57 19.43
N THR A 83 -4.51 14.77 19.20
CA THR A 83 -5.77 14.82 19.92
C THR A 83 -6.03 13.52 20.69
N TYR A 84 -5.64 12.39 20.13
CA TYR A 84 -5.83 11.06 20.72
C TYR A 84 -4.51 10.51 21.24
N GLN A 85 -4.55 9.86 22.40
CA GLN A 85 -3.37 9.24 23.00
C GLN A 85 -2.80 8.12 22.12
N ASN A 86 -3.66 7.31 21.52
CA ASN A 86 -3.28 6.20 20.65
C ASN A 86 -4.14 6.21 19.38
N VAL A 87 -3.51 5.96 18.24
CA VAL A 87 -4.17 5.84 16.93
C VAL A 87 -3.71 4.55 16.28
N TYR A 88 -4.65 3.62 16.07
CA TYR A 88 -4.39 2.36 15.36
C TYR A 88 -4.92 2.50 13.94
N VAL A 89 -4.13 2.07 12.95
CA VAL A 89 -4.47 2.14 11.53
C VAL A 89 -4.32 0.74 10.94
N CYS A 90 -5.38 0.23 10.33
CA CYS A 90 -5.36 -0.99 9.53
C CYS A 90 -5.50 -0.61 8.07
N THR A 91 -4.61 -1.11 7.23
CA THR A 91 -4.52 -0.78 5.81
C THR A 91 -4.39 -2.06 5.01
N GLY A 92 -5.11 -2.16 3.88
CA GLY A 92 -4.99 -3.30 2.99
C GLY A 92 -5.68 -3.08 1.65
N PRO A 93 -5.36 -3.90 0.64
CA PRO A 93 -6.02 -3.86 -0.66
C PRO A 93 -7.44 -4.46 -0.59
N LEU A 94 -8.32 -4.04 -1.51
CA LEU A 94 -9.66 -4.61 -1.71
C LEU A 94 -9.83 -5.03 -3.17
N PHE A 95 -10.51 -6.16 -3.38
CA PHE A 95 -10.90 -6.67 -4.70
C PHE A 95 -12.43 -6.68 -4.77
N LEU A 96 -13.00 -5.61 -5.32
CA LEU A 96 -14.44 -5.41 -5.35
C LEU A 96 -15.07 -6.11 -6.57
N PRO A 97 -16.28 -6.69 -6.44
CA PRO A 97 -16.99 -7.23 -7.59
C PRO A 97 -17.38 -6.11 -8.56
N SER A 98 -17.33 -6.41 -9.85
CA SER A 98 -17.90 -5.54 -10.89
C SER A 98 -19.25 -6.08 -11.32
N LEU A 99 -20.26 -5.19 -11.40
CA LEU A 99 -21.63 -5.54 -11.80
C LEU A 99 -21.79 -5.82 -13.31
N LEU A 100 -20.69 -5.87 -14.07
CA LEU A 100 -20.70 -6.13 -15.52
C LEU A 100 -21.21 -7.53 -15.93
N CYS A 101 -21.61 -8.39 -14.98
CA CYS A 101 -22.15 -9.72 -15.24
C CYS A 101 -23.60 -9.89 -14.72
N LEU A 102 -24.44 -8.86 -14.84
CA LEU A 102 -25.90 -8.97 -14.59
C LEU A 102 -26.79 -8.46 -15.72
N GLU A 103 -26.24 -8.08 -16.88
CA GLU A 103 -27.03 -8.08 -18.11
C GLU A 103 -27.11 -9.51 -18.65
N GLN A 104 -27.91 -10.34 -17.97
CA GLN A 104 -28.48 -11.52 -18.62
C GLN A 104 -29.32 -11.00 -19.80
N PRO A 105 -29.13 -11.50 -21.04
CA PRO A 105 -30.01 -11.13 -22.14
C PRO A 105 -31.44 -11.51 -21.75
N SER A 106 -32.34 -10.53 -21.78
CA SER A 106 -33.78 -10.78 -21.71
C SER A 106 -34.13 -11.83 -22.76
N SER A 107 -34.52 -13.03 -22.29
CA SER A 107 -35.04 -14.12 -23.12
C SER A 107 -36.08 -13.59 -24.12
N PRO A 108 -35.94 -13.84 -25.44
CA PRO A 108 -36.95 -13.47 -26.42
C PRO A 108 -37.95 -14.61 -26.59
N PHE A 109 -38.86 -14.77 -25.63
CA PHE A 109 -40.08 -15.57 -25.77
C PHE A 109 -41.14 -14.82 -24.95
N SER A 110 -42.12 -14.10 -25.54
CA SER A 110 -43.22 -14.61 -26.38
C SER A 110 -43.86 -15.84 -25.79
#